data_AF-A0A814GS55-F1
#
_entry.id   AF-A0A814GS55-F1
#
_cell.length_a   1.000
_cell.length_b   1.000
_cell.length_c   1.000
_cell.angle_alpha   90.00
_cell.angle_beta   90.00
_cell.angle_gamma   90.00
#
_symmetry.space_group_name_H-M   'P 1'
#
loop_
_entity.id
_entity.type
_entity.pdbx_description
1 polymer ?
#
loop_
_entity_poly.entity_id
_entity_poly.type
_entity_poly.pdbx_seq_one_letter_code
_entity_poly.pdbx_strand_id
1 'polypeptide(L)'
;MNLLNELAIKHIISVCDIQLDKEIIDNFNVLWINIDDTLSVDIRKHFDRTNQFLLSCKEKGEKVLVHCQMGISRSSSIVLAYLIKFHHENLTDAYDHLLNRRHIAAPNFGFFLQLIRYEKALNSDKTDNKDSIPTESPQTLLISPAIASSEQENNEVNS
;
A
#
# COMPACT_ATOMS: atom_id res chain seq x y z
N MET A 1 -25.43 -12.13 12.01
CA MET A 1 -24.64 -11.50 10.93
C MET A 1 -23.31 -12.22 10.88
N ASN A 2 -22.73 -12.45 9.70
CA ASN A 2 -21.40 -13.05 9.61
C ASN A 2 -20.33 -11.97 9.85
N LEU A 3 -19.14 -12.37 10.31
CA LEU A 3 -18.05 -11.45 10.66
C LEU A 3 -17.65 -10.53 9.49
N LEU A 4 -17.76 -11.01 8.26
CA LEU A 4 -17.44 -10.22 7.05
C LEU A 4 -18.36 -9.00 6.91
N ASN A 5 -19.66 -9.18 7.19
CA ASN A 5 -20.64 -8.09 7.19
C ASN A 5 -20.41 -7.11 8.34
N GLU A 6 -20.06 -7.60 9.53
CA GLU A 6 -19.74 -6.75 10.69
C GLU A 6 -18.51 -5.88 10.44
N LEU A 7 -17.52 -6.40 9.74
CA LEU A 7 -16.34 -5.65 9.32
C LEU A 7 -16.58 -4.75 8.11
N ALA A 8 -17.78 -4.79 7.52
CA ALA A 8 -18.17 -4.09 6.29
C ALA A 8 -17.24 -4.44 5.10
N ILE A 9 -16.82 -5.71 5.00
CA ILE A 9 -16.11 -6.22 3.83
C ILE A 9 -17.08 -6.21 2.65
N LYS A 10 -16.61 -5.74 1.48
CA LYS A 10 -17.37 -5.81 0.21
C LYS A 10 -16.72 -6.72 -0.81
N HIS A 11 -15.41 -6.90 -0.70
CA HIS A 11 -14.61 -7.62 -1.68
C HIS A 11 -13.70 -8.62 -1.00
N ILE A 12 -13.39 -9.70 -1.71
CA ILE A 12 -12.49 -10.75 -1.25
C ILE A 12 -11.47 -11.04 -2.34
N ILE A 13 -10.19 -11.10 -1.98
CA ILE A 13 -9.15 -11.70 -2.80
C ILE A 13 -8.80 -13.04 -2.18
N SER A 14 -9.15 -14.13 -2.87
CA SER A 14 -8.83 -15.49 -2.46
C SER A 14 -7.57 -15.97 -3.18
N VAL A 15 -6.49 -16.21 -2.43
CA VAL A 15 -5.17 -16.60 -2.95
C VAL A 15 -4.87 -18.06 -2.60
N CYS A 16 -5.80 -18.94 -2.93
CA CYS A 16 -5.68 -20.39 -2.76
C CYS A 16 -6.79 -21.08 -3.56
N ASP A 17 -6.56 -22.33 -3.94
CA ASP A 17 -7.60 -23.17 -4.53
C ASP A 17 -8.47 -23.76 -3.42
N ILE A 18 -9.47 -23.00 -2.97
CA ILE A 18 -10.51 -23.47 -2.06
C ILE A 18 -11.88 -23.13 -2.62
N GLN A 19 -12.86 -23.98 -2.33
CA GLN A 19 -14.26 -23.62 -2.55
C GLN A 19 -14.72 -22.73 -1.40
N LEU A 20 -15.20 -21.53 -1.74
CA LEU A 20 -15.92 -20.68 -0.79
C LEU A 20 -17.41 -21.07 -0.82
N ASP A 21 -18.07 -20.91 0.32
CA ASP A 21 -19.50 -21.14 0.43
C ASP A 21 -20.28 -20.27 -0.56
N LYS A 22 -21.36 -20.81 -1.11
CA LYS A 22 -22.22 -20.10 -2.06
C LYS A 22 -22.70 -18.75 -1.52
N GLU A 23 -23.01 -18.68 -0.23
CA GLU A 23 -23.39 -17.42 0.43
C GLU A 23 -22.29 -16.34 0.32
N ILE A 24 -21.02 -16.72 0.41
CA ILE A 24 -19.91 -15.76 0.22
C ILE A 24 -19.82 -15.33 -1.25
N ILE A 25 -19.96 -16.28 -2.18
CA ILE A 25 -19.89 -15.98 -3.61
C ILE A 25 -21.02 -15.04 -4.05
N ASP A 26 -22.22 -15.22 -3.51
CA ASP A 26 -23.41 -14.45 -3.89
C ASP A 26 -23.42 -13.04 -3.26
N ASN A 27 -22.76 -12.83 -2.11
CA ASN A 27 -22.82 -11.56 -1.36
C ASN A 27 -21.57 -10.68 -1.50
N PHE A 28 -20.44 -11.21 -1.98
CA PHE A 28 -19.18 -10.48 -2.07
C PHE A 28 -18.62 -10.53 -3.49
N ASN A 29 -17.94 -9.47 -3.90
CA ASN A 29 -17.18 -9.48 -5.16
C ASN A 29 -15.83 -10.18 -4.92
N VAL A 30 -15.68 -11.40 -5.44
CA VAL A 30 -14.51 -12.25 -5.21
C VAL A 30 -13.55 -12.25 -6.41
N LEU A 31 -12.29 -11.90 -6.15
CA LEU A 31 -11.18 -12.09 -7.06
C LEU A 31 -10.42 -13.37 -6.68
N TRP A 32 -10.37 -14.33 -7.61
CA TRP A 32 -9.71 -15.62 -7.42
C TRP A 32 -8.31 -15.65 -8.00
N ILE A 33 -7.35 -16.09 -7.19
CA ILE A 33 -5.95 -16.32 -7.55
C ILE A 33 -5.57 -17.74 -7.11
N ASN A 34 -5.81 -18.71 -7.98
CA ASN A 34 -5.64 -20.13 -7.67
C ASN A 34 -4.17 -20.53 -7.86
N ILE A 35 -3.42 -20.49 -6.75
CA ILE A 35 -2.01 -20.87 -6.72
C ILE A 35 -1.67 -21.69 -5.47
N ASP A 36 -0.72 -22.60 -5.64
CA ASP A 36 -0.11 -23.36 -4.54
C ASP A 36 0.91 -22.52 -3.77
N ASP A 37 1.16 -22.92 -2.53
CA ASP A 37 2.15 -22.29 -1.66
C ASP A 37 3.53 -22.96 -1.79
N THR A 38 4.08 -22.93 -3.00
CA THR A 38 5.35 -23.60 -3.30
C THR A 38 6.37 -22.63 -3.87
N LEU A 39 7.66 -22.98 -3.73
CA LEU A 39 8.78 -22.13 -4.15
C LEU A 39 8.84 -21.93 -5.67
N SER A 40 8.24 -22.83 -6.45
CA SER A 40 8.27 -22.84 -7.92
C SER A 40 7.18 -21.98 -8.57
N VAL A 41 6.14 -21.61 -7.83
CA VAL A 41 5.04 -20.77 -8.34
C VAL A 41 5.54 -19.34 -8.54
N ASP A 42 5.33 -18.78 -9.74
CA ASP A 42 5.51 -17.34 -9.97
C ASP A 42 4.24 -16.60 -9.54
N ILE A 43 4.29 -15.99 -8.34
CA ILE A 43 3.19 -15.19 -7.79
C ILE A 43 3.20 -13.77 -8.36
N ARG A 44 4.33 -13.27 -8.90
CA ARG A 44 4.45 -11.88 -9.39
C ARG A 44 3.51 -11.60 -10.55
N LYS A 45 3.22 -12.61 -11.37
CA LYS A 45 2.25 -12.50 -12.49
C LYS A 45 0.86 -12.04 -12.04
N HIS A 46 0.56 -12.13 -10.74
CA HIS A 46 -0.70 -11.70 -10.17
C HIS A 46 -0.66 -10.31 -9.52
N PHE A 47 0.53 -9.77 -9.24
CA PHE A 47 0.69 -8.54 -8.47
C PHE A 47 -0.03 -7.36 -9.12
N ASP A 48 0.13 -7.12 -10.42
CA ASP A 48 -0.53 -5.97 -11.05
C ASP A 48 -2.06 -6.07 -10.99
N ARG A 49 -2.62 -7.26 -11.27
CA ARG A 49 -4.07 -7.49 -11.20
C ARG A 49 -4.60 -7.28 -9.78
N THR A 50 -3.94 -7.84 -8.76
CA THR A 50 -4.37 -7.68 -7.36
C THR A 50 -4.17 -6.26 -6.86
N ASN A 51 -3.08 -5.60 -7.28
CA ASN A 51 -2.76 -4.23 -6.91
C ASN A 51 -3.79 -3.24 -7.48
N GLN A 52 -4.16 -3.39 -8.75
CA GLN A 52 -5.21 -2.58 -9.38
C GLN A 52 -6.56 -2.79 -8.70
N PHE A 53 -6.92 -4.04 -8.37
CA PHE A 53 -8.14 -4.33 -7.65
C PHE A 53 -8.18 -3.62 -6.29
N LEU A 54 -7.13 -3.80 -5.47
CA LEU A 54 -7.01 -3.17 -4.16
C LEU A 54 -7.04 -1.65 -4.24
N LEU A 55 -6.31 -1.06 -5.19
CA LEU A 55 -6.30 0.38 -5.42
C LEU A 55 -7.72 0.89 -5.75
N SER A 56 -8.41 0.24 -6.69
CA SER A 56 -9.76 0.64 -7.10
C SER A 56 -10.78 0.58 -5.95
N CYS A 57 -10.65 -0.40 -5.05
CA CYS A 57 -11.48 -0.48 -3.84
C CYS A 57 -11.12 0.63 -2.84
N LYS A 58 -9.82 0.91 -2.64
CA LYS A 58 -9.35 1.98 -1.76
C LYS A 58 -9.88 3.35 -2.22
N GLU A 59 -9.83 3.65 -3.52
CA GLU A 59 -10.34 4.90 -4.11
C GLU A 59 -11.85 5.09 -3.89
N LYS A 60 -12.61 3.99 -3.79
CA LYS A 60 -14.05 3.99 -3.47
C LYS A 60 -14.36 3.95 -1.97
N GLY A 61 -13.35 3.87 -1.11
CA GLY A 61 -13.52 3.67 0.33
C GLY A 61 -14.09 2.30 0.70
N GLU A 62 -13.89 1.29 -0.14
CA GLU A 62 -14.43 -0.07 0.04
C GLU A 62 -13.40 -1.00 0.69
N LYS A 63 -13.85 -1.89 1.59
CA LYS A 63 -12.97 -2.80 2.31
C LYS A 63 -12.82 -4.14 1.60
N VAL A 64 -11.59 -4.63 1.58
CA VAL A 64 -11.19 -5.89 0.94
C VAL A 64 -10.58 -6.83 1.97
N LEU A 65 -11.03 -8.09 1.98
CA LEU A 65 -10.34 -9.17 2.67
C LEU A 65 -9.37 -9.86 1.70
N VAL A 66 -8.08 -9.90 2.02
CA VAL A 66 -7.10 -10.73 1.29
C VAL A 66 -6.78 -11.95 2.13
N HIS A 67 -7.09 -13.15 1.64
CA HIS A 67 -6.86 -14.37 2.40
C HIS A 67 -6.23 -15.48 1.55
N CYS A 68 -5.67 -16.46 2.24
CA CYS A 68 -5.29 -17.77 1.70
C CYS A 68 -5.65 -18.83 2.74
N GLN A 69 -5.13 -20.06 2.61
CA GLN A 69 -5.46 -21.15 3.55
C GLN A 69 -5.13 -20.82 5.01
N MET A 70 -3.91 -20.37 5.29
CA MET A 70 -3.44 -20.11 6.66
C MET A 70 -3.27 -18.63 6.99
N GLY A 71 -3.38 -17.76 5.97
CA GLY A 71 -3.08 -16.32 6.12
C GLY A 71 -1.62 -16.05 6.51
N ILE A 72 -0.68 -16.92 6.08
CA ILE A 72 0.75 -16.87 6.40
C ILE A 72 1.57 -16.39 5.20
N SER A 73 1.47 -17.05 4.04
CA SER A 73 2.41 -16.85 2.93
C SER A 73 1.79 -16.18 1.70
N ARG A 74 0.88 -16.85 0.97
CA ARG A 74 0.28 -16.33 -0.29
C ARG A 74 -0.41 -14.97 -0.15
N SER A 75 -1.35 -14.85 0.80
CA SER A 75 -2.07 -13.59 1.04
C SER A 75 -1.14 -12.48 1.50
N SER A 76 -0.20 -12.79 2.41
CA SER A 76 0.81 -11.86 2.89
C SER A 76 1.66 -11.33 1.73
N SER A 77 2.02 -12.20 0.79
CA SER A 77 2.80 -11.80 -0.40
C SER A 77 2.04 -10.81 -1.29
N ILE A 78 0.73 -10.99 -1.47
CA ILE A 78 -0.12 -10.02 -2.19
C ILE A 78 -0.18 -8.68 -1.45
N VAL A 79 -0.36 -8.70 -0.12
CA VAL A 79 -0.39 -7.47 0.70
C VAL A 79 0.94 -6.73 0.63
N LEU A 80 2.07 -7.42 0.72
CA LEU A 80 3.40 -6.81 0.60
C LEU A 80 3.60 -6.19 -0.78
N ALA A 81 3.24 -6.90 -1.85
CA ALA A 81 3.34 -6.35 -3.21
C ALA A 81 2.52 -5.06 -3.38
N TYR A 82 1.37 -4.95 -2.69
CA TYR A 82 0.56 -3.74 -2.69
C TYR A 82 1.23 -2.60 -1.91
N LEU A 83 1.73 -2.87 -0.70
CA LEU A 83 2.44 -1.88 0.12
C LEU A 83 3.67 -1.33 -0.60
N ILE A 84 4.49 -2.20 -1.20
CA ILE A 84 5.68 -1.80 -1.96
C ILE A 84 5.30 -0.87 -3.13
N LYS A 85 4.21 -1.20 -3.86
CA LYS A 85 3.81 -0.42 -5.06
C LYS A 85 3.21 0.93 -4.69
N PHE A 86 2.32 0.99 -3.70
CA PHE A 86 1.46 2.16 -3.48
C PHE A 86 1.64 2.88 -2.14
N HIS A 87 2.33 2.28 -1.19
CA HIS A 87 2.67 2.93 0.08
C HIS A 87 4.12 3.45 0.10
N HIS A 88 4.86 3.28 -1.01
CA HIS A 88 6.24 3.71 -1.19
C HIS A 88 7.21 3.17 -0.13
N GLU A 89 6.84 2.07 0.51
CA GLU A 89 7.66 1.35 1.47
C GLU A 89 8.65 0.46 0.70
N ASN A 90 9.90 0.42 1.15
CA ASN A 90 10.79 -0.68 0.73
C ASN A 90 10.26 -2.01 1.32
N LEU A 91 10.71 -3.15 0.80
CA LEU A 91 10.21 -4.45 1.23
C LEU A 91 10.36 -4.67 2.74
N THR A 92 11.44 -4.18 3.35
CA THR A 92 11.67 -4.30 4.79
C THR A 92 10.60 -3.54 5.57
N ASP A 93 10.38 -2.27 5.25
CA ASP A 93 9.38 -1.43 5.92
C ASP A 93 7.95 -1.98 5.72
N ALA A 94 7.64 -2.44 4.50
CA ALA A 94 6.37 -3.08 4.20
C ALA A 94 6.14 -4.37 5.00
N TYR A 95 7.22 -5.13 5.21
CA TYR A 95 7.17 -6.37 5.98
C TYR A 95 7.00 -6.09 7.47
N ASP A 96 7.72 -5.12 8.02
CA ASP A 96 7.57 -4.69 9.41
C ASP A 96 6.15 -4.13 9.66
N HIS A 97 5.62 -3.33 8.73
CA HIS A 97 4.23 -2.87 8.75
C HIS A 97 3.27 -4.06 8.84
N LEU A 98 3.43 -5.06 7.97
CA LEU A 98 2.57 -6.23 7.96
C LEU A 98 2.67 -7.03 9.26
N LEU A 99 3.88 -7.26 9.79
CA LEU A 99 4.09 -8.00 11.03
C LEU A 99 3.46 -7.32 12.24
N ASN A 100 3.48 -5.99 12.30
CA ASN A 100 2.81 -5.21 13.34
C ASN A 100 1.28 -5.41 13.36
N ARG A 101 0.68 -5.85 12.23
CA ARG A 101 -0.76 -6.16 12.13
C ARG A 101 -1.04 -7.66 12.15
N ARG A 102 -0.08 -8.48 11.71
CA ARG A 102 -0.22 -9.93 11.51
C ARG A 102 1.13 -10.62 11.74
N HIS A 103 1.47 -10.84 13.01
CA HIS A 103 2.78 -11.39 13.43
C HIS A 103 3.14 -12.77 12.87
N ILE A 104 2.18 -13.56 12.40
CA ILE A 104 2.45 -14.88 11.78
C ILE A 104 2.72 -14.81 10.28
N ALA A 105 2.66 -13.61 9.67
CA ALA A 105 2.93 -13.45 8.26
C ALA A 105 4.36 -13.91 7.96
N ALA A 106 4.49 -14.87 7.05
CA ALA A 106 5.76 -15.42 6.61
C ALA A 106 5.59 -15.95 5.18
N PRO A 107 5.76 -15.09 4.14
CA PRO A 107 5.90 -15.55 2.77
C PRO A 107 6.89 -16.70 2.67
N ASN A 108 6.57 -17.71 1.85
CA ASN A 108 7.56 -18.73 1.55
C ASN A 108 8.78 -18.08 0.87
N PHE A 109 9.94 -18.74 0.97
CA PHE A 109 11.20 -18.17 0.49
C PHE A 109 11.17 -17.78 -1.00
N GLY A 110 10.48 -18.57 -1.84
CA GLY A 110 10.33 -18.29 -3.27
C GLY A 110 9.55 -17.01 -3.52
N PHE A 111 8.45 -16.79 -2.80
CA PHE A 111 7.65 -15.57 -2.87
C PHE A 111 8.41 -14.36 -2.30
N PHE A 112 9.15 -14.54 -1.21
CA PHE A 112 9.97 -13.46 -0.66
C PHE A 112 11.06 -13.00 -1.64
N LEU A 113 11.76 -13.94 -2.28
CA LEU A 113 12.72 -13.62 -3.36
C LEU A 113 12.05 -12.93 -4.55
N GLN A 114 10.80 -13.28 -4.86
CA GLN A 114 10.02 -12.64 -5.90
C GLN A 114 9.63 -11.20 -5.53
N LEU A 115 9.29 -10.93 -4.27
CA LEU A 115 9.04 -9.59 -3.74
C LEU A 115 10.29 -8.70 -3.81
N ILE A 116 11.47 -9.22 -3.47
CA ILE A 116 12.76 -8.50 -3.63
C ILE A 116 12.96 -8.08 -5.09
N ARG A 117 12.70 -8.98 -6.04
CA ARG A 117 12.82 -8.68 -7.47
C ARG A 117 11.79 -7.64 -7.92
N TYR A 118 10.58 -7.73 -7.38
CA TYR A 118 9.50 -6.80 -7.69
C TYR A 118 9.82 -5.37 -7.23
N GLU A 119 10.29 -5.20 -5.99
CA GLU A 119 10.77 -3.91 -5.49
C GLU A 119 11.88 -3.32 -6.38
N LYS A 120 12.88 -4.13 -6.73
CA LYS A 120 13.98 -3.69 -7.60
C LYS A 120 13.48 -3.19 -8.95
N ALA A 121 12.58 -3.93 -9.59
CA ALA A 121 12.00 -3.53 -10.88
C ALA A 121 11.26 -2.18 -10.78
N LEU A 122 10.44 -2.00 -9.74
CA LEU A 122 9.72 -0.75 -9.52
C LEU A 122 10.65 0.46 -9.26
N ASN A 123 11.83 0.23 -8.70
CA ASN A 123 12.81 1.28 -8.47
C ASN A 123 13.60 1.63 -9.74
N SER A 124 13.85 0.65 -10.62
CA SER A 124 14.43 0.90 -11.96
C SER A 124 13.48 1.70 -12.85
N ASP A 125 12.18 1.38 -12.84
CA ASP A 125 11.17 2.13 -13.62
C ASP A 125 11.06 3.61 -13.18
N LYS A 126 11.39 3.92 -11.92
CA LYS A 126 11.43 5.30 -11.40
C LYS A 126 12.68 6.07 -11.83
N THR A 127 13.79 5.39 -12.08
CA THR A 127 15.05 6.04 -12.50
C THR A 127 15.05 6.39 -13.98
N ASP A 128 14.36 5.61 -14.81
CA ASP A 128 14.29 5.84 -16.27
C ASP A 128 13.34 6.99 -16.68
N ASN A 129 12.60 7.56 -15.72
CA ASN A 129 11.65 8.66 -15.93
C ASN A 129 12.17 10.03 -15.42
N LYS A 130 13.48 10.16 -15.17
CA LYS A 130 14.14 11.38 -14.64
C LYS A 130 14.88 12.25 -15.68
N ASP A 131 14.77 11.96 -16.98
CA ASP A 131 15.45 12.74 -18.04
C ASP A 131 14.64 13.90 -18.64
N SER A 132 13.64 14.43 -17.93
CA SER A 132 13.05 15.74 -18.24
C SER A 132 13.39 16.77 -17.15
N ILE A 133 14.48 17.51 -17.38
CA ILE A 133 14.98 18.64 -16.58
C ILE A 133 14.03 19.85 -16.71
N PRO A 134 13.70 20.58 -15.62
CA PRO A 134 14.27 21.92 -15.45
C PRO A 134 15.09 22.05 -14.16
N THR A 135 16.32 22.51 -14.35
CA THR A 135 17.26 23.02 -13.36
C THR A 135 16.68 24.22 -12.62
N GLU A 136 16.67 24.19 -11.30
CA GLU A 136 17.04 25.34 -10.47
C GLU A 136 17.51 24.87 -9.09
N SER A 137 18.68 25.38 -8.69
CA SER A 137 19.38 25.14 -7.43
C SER A 137 18.62 25.70 -6.21
N PRO A 138 18.70 25.09 -5.01
CA PRO A 138 18.04 25.64 -3.85
C PRO A 138 18.79 26.90 -3.36
N GLN A 139 18.18 28.07 -3.52
CA GLN A 139 18.60 29.27 -2.79
C GLN A 139 18.18 29.14 -1.32
N THR A 140 19.18 29.17 -0.44
CA THR A 140 19.02 29.30 1.00
C THR A 140 18.34 30.63 1.34
N LEU A 141 17.08 30.60 1.79
CA LEU A 141 16.45 31.75 2.45
C LEU A 141 16.69 31.68 3.96
N LEU A 142 17.73 32.39 4.39
CA LEU A 142 17.87 32.93 5.74
C LEU A 142 16.78 34.00 5.92
N ILE A 143 15.85 33.80 6.84
CA ILE A 143 14.98 34.88 7.31
C ILE A 143 15.63 35.47 8.57
N SER A 144 16.30 36.61 8.41
CA SER A 144 16.60 37.52 9.52
C SER A 144 15.42 38.47 9.74
N PRO A 145 15.06 38.80 11.00
CA PRO A 145 14.00 39.74 11.29
C PRO A 145 14.56 41.16 11.30
N ALA A 146 14.11 42.03 10.39
CA ALA A 146 14.10 43.48 10.58
C ALA A 146 13.37 44.18 9.44
N ILE A 147 12.47 45.09 9.78
CA ILE A 147 12.32 46.50 9.34
C ILE A 147 11.06 46.97 10.09
N ALA A 148 11.16 47.68 11.22
CA ALA A 148 11.60 49.06 11.44
C ALA A 148 10.61 50.13 10.91
N SER A 149 9.92 50.76 11.89
CA SER A 149 9.65 52.21 12.02
C SER A 149 8.63 52.86 11.05
N SER A 150 7.80 53.85 11.41
CA SER A 150 7.64 54.69 12.60
C SER A 150 6.35 55.54 12.48
N GLU A 151 5.77 55.87 13.63
CA GLU A 151 5.12 57.15 14.04
C GLU A 151 3.89 57.72 13.32
N GLN A 152 2.84 57.98 14.11
CA GLN A 152 2.37 59.37 14.36
C GLN A 152 1.52 59.47 15.65
N GLU A 153 1.87 60.46 16.47
CA GLU A 153 1.18 60.95 17.68
C GLU A 153 -0.20 61.56 17.37
N ASN A 154 -1.16 61.49 18.31
CA ASN A 154 -1.65 62.67 19.06
C ASN A 154 -2.84 62.35 20.01
N ASN A 155 -2.63 62.74 21.27
CA ASN A 155 -3.51 63.20 22.36
C ASN A 155 -5.05 63.24 22.21
N GLU A 156 -5.74 62.80 23.28
CA GLU A 156 -6.74 63.57 24.07
C GLU A 156 -7.15 62.75 25.32
N VAL A 157 -6.74 63.13 26.55
CA VAL A 157 -7.43 63.95 27.57
C VAL A 157 -8.61 63.25 28.30
N ASN A 158 -8.40 63.03 29.62
CA ASN A 158 -9.32 62.96 30.76
C ASN A 158 -10.76 62.45 30.56
N SER A 159 -11.14 61.42 31.34
CA SER A 159 -11.96 61.63 32.55
C SER A 159 -11.98 60.41 33.47
#